data_AF-A0A8K0EYR7-F1
#
_entry.id   AF-A0A8K0EYR7-F1
#
_cell.length_a   1.000
_cell.length_b   1.000
_cell.length_c   1.000
_cell.angle_alpha   90.00
_cell.angle_beta   90.00
_cell.angle_gamma   90.00
#
_symmetry.space_group_name_H-M   'P 1'
#
loop_
_entity.id
_entity.type
_entity.pdbx_description
1 polymer ?
#
loop_
_entity_poly.entity_id
_entity_poly.type
_entity_poly.pdbx_seq_one_letter_code
_entity_poly.pdbx_strand_id
1 'polypeptide(L)'
;MGGSESKTEEEVRWHNRWDDDSEQRGIDEAVRDFEERRGSQKMKEVKETLLRIKKDLEDYNVGSKLRLGKFFPAKVEEIENINIAMVGPTGSGKSSFINIAEQVMMGPGEATAITQSTGREGTIHLEEFLTKFNFRLIDTRGYFDLDEGWSQELKNILTGKIRPGQTIERETDDTALAPEQHMRPDEAPFGEQIHGVICVMVDKDPRLEQYKTRMKSIKEYLREQGYSPVAALAFEDEDDFKDEDKRRDVMEELSAAVGSPIDKTFPFINHLASGSDIKKDPESVLNVLDILDTAVTAAEKFIKVRLQREKYSRERQEKGAGPESQSVSDFIQTIGKAHNWDKSRIDSLVQLLNDDDIYDVSTLRESWDDVSPKLTMGMRSVLKQALSV
;
A
#
# COMPACT_ATOMS: atom_id res chain seq x y z
N MET A 1 -90.44 -11.60 4.57
CA MET A 1 -89.56 -12.40 5.44
C MET A 1 -88.21 -12.49 4.74
N GLY A 2 -87.33 -11.54 5.04
CA GLY A 2 -85.98 -11.47 4.49
C GLY A 2 -85.01 -12.17 5.44
N GLY A 3 -84.17 -13.03 4.89
CA GLY A 3 -83.12 -13.74 5.62
C GLY A 3 -81.95 -13.99 4.70
N SER A 4 -80.76 -13.93 5.29
CA SER A 4 -79.42 -14.27 4.78
C SER A 4 -78.83 -13.40 3.67
N GLU A 5 -78.07 -12.38 4.07
CA GLU A 5 -76.88 -11.87 3.35
C GLU A 5 -76.20 -10.77 4.20
N SER A 6 -75.45 -11.15 5.25
CA SER A 6 -74.55 -10.20 5.92
C SER A 6 -73.43 -10.84 6.75
N LYS A 7 -73.22 -12.17 6.69
CA LYS A 7 -72.17 -12.85 7.47
C LYS A 7 -70.87 -13.11 6.71
N THR A 8 -70.81 -12.80 5.42
CA THR A 8 -69.70 -13.20 4.55
C THR A 8 -68.64 -12.11 4.32
N GLU A 9 -68.94 -10.83 4.48
CA GLU A 9 -67.94 -9.78 4.17
C GLU A 9 -66.97 -9.46 5.32
N GLU A 10 -67.42 -9.50 6.58
CA GLU A 10 -66.51 -9.28 7.72
C GLU A 10 -65.59 -10.48 7.97
N GLU A 11 -66.11 -11.72 7.93
CA GLU A 11 -65.27 -12.93 8.11
C GLU A 11 -64.20 -13.05 7.01
N VAL A 12 -64.53 -12.74 5.75
CA VAL A 12 -63.56 -12.73 4.64
C VAL A 12 -62.50 -11.63 4.81
N ARG A 13 -62.89 -10.47 5.36
CA ARG A 13 -61.94 -9.37 5.63
C ARG A 13 -60.98 -9.67 6.78
N TRP A 14 -61.43 -10.41 7.80
CA TRP A 14 -60.56 -10.86 8.91
C TRP A 14 -59.63 -11.99 8.47
N HIS A 15 -60.09 -12.91 7.62
CA HIS A 15 -59.26 -14.00 7.09
C HIS A 15 -58.15 -13.46 6.18
N ASN A 16 -58.48 -12.59 5.22
CA ASN A 16 -57.49 -12.00 4.30
C ASN A 16 -56.42 -11.17 5.03
N ARG A 17 -56.81 -10.43 6.08
CA ARG A 17 -55.85 -9.63 6.88
C ARG A 17 -54.93 -10.48 7.74
N TRP A 18 -55.40 -11.63 8.23
CA TRP A 18 -54.58 -12.58 8.98
C TRP A 18 -53.61 -13.35 8.08
N ASP A 19 -54.04 -13.68 6.86
CA ASP A 19 -53.19 -14.33 5.86
C ASP A 19 -52.07 -13.36 5.40
N ASP A 20 -52.39 -12.09 5.09
CA ASP A 20 -51.41 -11.06 4.72
C ASP A 20 -50.37 -10.79 5.84
N ASP A 21 -50.81 -10.71 7.12
CA ASP A 21 -49.90 -10.52 8.27
C ASP A 21 -49.03 -11.76 8.55
N SER A 22 -49.47 -12.96 8.13
CA SER A 22 -48.71 -14.21 8.28
C SER A 22 -47.69 -14.40 7.16
N GLU A 23 -48.04 -14.03 5.92
CA GLU A 23 -47.15 -14.02 4.77
C GLU A 23 -46.05 -12.98 4.94
N GLN A 24 -46.38 -11.76 5.41
CA GLN A 24 -45.40 -10.72 5.68
C GLN A 24 -44.39 -11.14 6.75
N ARG A 25 -44.86 -11.79 7.83
CA ARG A 25 -43.98 -12.35 8.88
C ARG A 25 -43.09 -13.47 8.34
N GLY A 26 -43.61 -14.32 7.45
CA GLY A 26 -42.83 -15.37 6.80
C GLY A 26 -41.75 -14.80 5.85
N ILE A 27 -42.04 -13.71 5.14
CA ILE A 27 -41.07 -13.00 4.29
C ILE A 27 -39.99 -12.34 5.16
N ASP A 28 -40.38 -11.63 6.21
CA ASP A 28 -39.42 -10.95 7.10
C ASP A 28 -38.51 -11.97 7.81
N GLU A 29 -39.05 -13.12 8.24
CA GLU A 29 -38.26 -14.22 8.82
C GLU A 29 -37.34 -14.88 7.78
N ALA A 30 -37.81 -15.08 6.55
CA ALA A 30 -36.98 -15.61 5.46
C ALA A 30 -35.87 -14.64 5.03
N VAL A 31 -36.14 -13.33 5.02
CA VAL A 31 -35.14 -12.27 4.76
C VAL A 31 -34.09 -12.26 5.87
N ARG A 32 -34.51 -12.30 7.14
CA ARG A 32 -33.59 -12.36 8.27
C ARG A 32 -32.73 -13.63 8.25
N ASP A 33 -33.34 -14.80 8.02
CA ASP A 33 -32.62 -16.08 7.89
C ASP A 33 -31.64 -16.07 6.69
N PHE A 34 -32.03 -15.46 5.57
CA PHE A 34 -31.17 -15.31 4.40
C PHE A 34 -30.00 -14.36 4.67
N GLU A 35 -30.24 -13.23 5.34
CA GLU A 35 -29.20 -12.28 5.78
C GLU A 35 -28.26 -12.90 6.82
N GLU A 36 -28.77 -13.66 7.79
CA GLU A 36 -27.97 -14.37 8.78
C GLU A 36 -27.11 -15.47 8.14
N ARG A 37 -27.66 -16.23 7.18
CA ARG A 37 -26.90 -17.25 6.43
C ARG A 37 -25.84 -16.60 5.53
N ARG A 38 -26.18 -15.52 4.83
CA ARG A 38 -25.25 -14.77 3.97
C ARG A 38 -24.15 -14.12 4.81
N GLY A 39 -24.49 -13.53 5.95
CA GLY A 39 -23.54 -12.98 6.92
C GLY A 39 -22.62 -14.05 7.50
N SER A 40 -23.18 -15.21 7.87
CA SER A 40 -22.40 -16.35 8.37
C SER A 40 -21.45 -16.92 7.32
N GLN A 41 -21.87 -16.98 6.06
CA GLN A 41 -21.05 -17.44 4.95
C GLN A 41 -19.94 -16.43 4.60
N LYS A 42 -20.27 -15.15 4.48
CA LYS A 42 -19.28 -14.06 4.30
C LYS A 42 -18.25 -14.07 5.42
N MET A 43 -18.70 -14.23 6.67
CA MET A 43 -17.82 -14.33 7.83
C MET A 43 -16.87 -15.54 7.78
N LYS A 44 -17.36 -16.68 7.29
CA LYS A 44 -16.53 -17.87 7.10
C LYS A 44 -15.45 -17.63 6.04
N GLU A 45 -15.83 -17.05 4.90
CA GLU A 45 -14.91 -16.71 3.81
C GLU A 45 -13.82 -15.71 4.26
N VAL A 46 -14.21 -14.68 5.03
CA VAL A 46 -13.27 -13.71 5.63
C VAL A 46 -12.29 -14.41 6.56
N LYS A 47 -12.77 -15.29 7.45
CA LYS A 47 -11.88 -16.04 8.37
C LYS A 47 -10.92 -16.98 7.64
N GLU A 48 -11.40 -17.70 6.62
CA GLU A 48 -10.54 -18.58 5.82
C GLU A 48 -9.47 -17.78 5.08
N THR A 49 -9.84 -16.63 4.51
CA THR A 49 -8.92 -15.73 3.82
C THR A 49 -7.87 -15.15 4.79
N LEU A 50 -8.31 -14.70 5.96
CA LEU A 50 -7.45 -14.20 7.04
C LEU A 50 -6.41 -15.26 7.44
N LEU A 51 -6.83 -16.50 7.67
CA LEU A 51 -5.93 -17.59 8.04
C LEU A 51 -4.93 -17.91 6.93
N ARG A 52 -5.35 -17.86 5.66
CA ARG A 52 -4.48 -18.09 4.51
C ARG A 52 -3.40 -17.01 4.41
N ILE A 53 -3.78 -15.73 4.42
CA ILE A 53 -2.82 -14.62 4.29
C ILE A 53 -1.86 -14.60 5.49
N LYS A 54 -2.40 -14.78 6.70
CA LYS A 54 -1.58 -14.89 7.90
C LYS A 54 -0.52 -15.98 7.74
N LYS A 55 -0.92 -17.18 7.32
CA LYS A 55 0.03 -18.29 7.12
C LYS A 55 1.06 -17.98 6.03
N ASP A 56 0.63 -17.39 4.92
CA ASP A 56 1.54 -17.01 3.83
C ASP A 56 2.58 -15.96 4.28
N LEU A 57 2.21 -15.07 5.21
CA LEU A 57 3.10 -14.11 5.84
C LEU A 57 4.02 -14.75 6.90
N GLU A 58 3.52 -15.72 7.68
CA GLU A 58 4.31 -16.49 8.66
C GLU A 58 5.40 -17.33 7.97
N ASP A 59 5.03 -18.00 6.88
CA ASP A 59 5.92 -18.85 6.08
C ASP A 59 6.76 -18.04 5.05
N TYR A 60 6.64 -16.70 5.07
CA TYR A 60 7.31 -15.82 4.12
C TYR A 60 8.84 -15.92 4.25
N ASN A 61 9.52 -15.91 3.09
CA ASN A 61 10.97 -15.85 2.97
C ASN A 61 11.32 -14.79 1.94
N VAL A 62 12.41 -14.05 2.17
CA VAL A 62 12.83 -12.97 1.28
C VAL A 62 12.97 -13.46 -0.17
N GLY A 63 12.27 -12.79 -1.08
CA GLY A 63 12.28 -13.11 -2.51
C GLY A 63 11.32 -14.23 -2.93
N SER A 64 10.46 -14.75 -2.04
CA SER A 64 9.53 -15.83 -2.37
C SER A 64 8.32 -15.38 -3.21
N LYS A 65 7.83 -14.14 -3.03
CA LYS A 65 6.64 -13.63 -3.74
C LYS A 65 6.90 -13.50 -5.24
N LEU A 66 8.07 -13.03 -5.62
CA LEU A 66 8.49 -12.82 -7.01
C LEU A 66 9.57 -13.80 -7.48
N ARG A 67 9.96 -14.77 -6.63
CA ARG A 67 11.00 -15.78 -6.91
C ARG A 67 12.34 -15.13 -7.25
N LEU A 68 12.70 -14.07 -6.54
CA LEU A 68 13.90 -13.26 -6.79
C LEU A 68 15.18 -14.09 -6.76
N GLY A 69 15.26 -15.10 -5.88
CA GLY A 69 16.42 -15.99 -5.78
C GLY A 69 16.75 -16.75 -7.08
N LYS A 70 15.80 -16.89 -8.01
CA LYS A 70 16.08 -17.48 -9.33
C LYS A 70 16.88 -16.55 -10.25
N PHE A 71 16.75 -15.23 -10.05
CA PHE A 71 17.36 -14.22 -10.90
C PHE A 71 18.56 -13.54 -10.22
N PHE A 72 18.53 -13.42 -8.89
CA PHE A 72 19.52 -12.70 -8.09
C PHE A 72 19.89 -13.46 -6.80
N PRO A 73 20.34 -14.74 -6.88
CA PRO A 73 20.52 -15.59 -5.70
C PRO A 73 21.44 -14.98 -4.63
N ALA A 74 22.65 -14.56 -5.00
CA ALA A 74 23.62 -14.00 -4.05
C ALA A 74 23.13 -12.69 -3.41
N LYS A 75 22.38 -11.87 -4.15
CA LYS A 75 21.87 -10.59 -3.63
C LYS A 75 20.67 -10.75 -2.70
N VAL A 76 19.83 -11.75 -2.96
CA VAL A 76 18.71 -12.09 -2.07
C VAL A 76 19.24 -12.69 -0.76
N GLU A 77 20.30 -13.50 -0.81
CA GLU A 77 20.95 -14.06 0.38
C GLU A 77 21.59 -12.98 1.29
N GLU A 78 21.97 -11.82 0.73
CA GLU A 78 22.47 -10.66 1.51
C GLU A 78 21.35 -9.90 2.26
N ILE A 79 20.08 -10.15 1.95
CA ILE A 79 18.94 -9.47 2.57
C ILE A 79 18.35 -10.39 3.63
N GLU A 80 18.61 -10.06 4.89
CA GLU A 80 18.10 -10.85 6.02
C GLU A 80 16.57 -10.72 6.15
N ASN A 81 16.05 -9.50 6.00
CA ASN A 81 14.64 -9.19 6.22
C ASN A 81 14.16 -8.07 5.28
N ILE A 82 12.86 -8.07 4.95
CA ILE A 82 12.22 -6.95 4.27
C ILE A 82 11.87 -5.84 5.28
N ASN A 83 12.56 -4.71 5.20
CA ASN A 83 12.23 -3.52 5.98
C ASN A 83 11.13 -2.67 5.33
N ILE A 84 10.05 -2.37 6.04
CA ILE A 84 8.89 -1.60 5.55
C ILE A 84 8.70 -0.37 6.44
N ALA A 85 8.86 0.83 5.88
CA ALA A 85 8.64 2.07 6.63
C ALA A 85 7.15 2.41 6.72
N MET A 86 6.70 2.77 7.92
CA MET A 86 5.36 3.29 8.16
C MET A 86 5.39 4.81 8.26
N VAL A 87 4.84 5.47 7.25
CA VAL A 87 4.91 6.92 7.07
C VAL A 87 3.53 7.53 7.23
N GLY A 88 3.43 8.66 7.93
CA GLY A 88 2.17 9.37 8.06
C GLY A 88 2.24 10.49 9.09
N PRO A 89 1.29 11.43 9.07
CA PRO A 89 1.27 12.53 10.01
C PRO A 89 1.12 12.06 11.46
N THR A 90 1.38 12.94 12.42
CA THR A 90 1.09 12.64 13.83
C THR A 90 -0.42 12.41 13.99
N GLY A 91 -0.78 11.37 14.73
CA GLY A 91 -2.18 10.96 14.90
C GLY A 91 -2.75 10.12 13.76
N SER A 92 -1.97 9.78 12.73
CA SER A 92 -2.50 9.11 11.53
C SER A 92 -2.93 7.64 11.71
N GLY A 93 -2.81 7.09 12.92
CA GLY A 93 -3.15 5.68 13.20
C GLY A 93 -2.02 4.68 12.97
N LYS A 94 -0.76 5.11 12.73
CA LYS A 94 0.41 4.21 12.59
C LYS A 94 0.53 3.20 13.74
N SER A 95 0.61 3.67 14.99
CA SER A 95 0.72 2.78 16.15
C SER A 95 -0.53 1.92 16.36
N SER A 96 -1.70 2.38 15.91
CA SER A 96 -2.94 1.60 15.92
C SER A 96 -2.85 0.43 14.93
N PHE A 97 -2.38 0.69 13.71
CA PHE A 97 -2.11 -0.33 12.71
C PHE A 97 -1.10 -1.37 13.21
N ILE A 98 0.02 -0.94 13.79
CA ILE A 98 1.05 -1.84 14.34
C ILE A 98 0.46 -2.74 15.41
N ASN A 99 -0.33 -2.19 16.34
CA ASN A 99 -1.00 -2.97 17.37
C ASN A 99 -1.90 -4.08 16.79
N ILE A 100 -2.70 -3.76 15.77
CA ILE A 100 -3.55 -4.75 15.10
C ILE A 100 -2.67 -5.80 14.42
N ALA A 101 -1.66 -5.38 13.66
CA ALA A 101 -0.75 -6.26 12.95
C ALA A 101 -0.04 -7.24 13.90
N GLU A 102 0.50 -6.77 15.03
CA GLU A 102 1.13 -7.62 16.03
C GLU A 102 0.15 -8.59 16.69
N GLN A 103 -1.04 -8.13 17.07
CA GLN A 103 -2.04 -9.01 17.68
C GLN A 103 -2.49 -10.13 16.73
N VAL A 104 -2.63 -9.82 15.45
CA VAL A 104 -3.07 -10.79 14.44
C VAL A 104 -1.95 -11.76 14.10
N MET A 105 -0.73 -11.25 13.91
CA MET A 105 0.43 -12.07 13.53
C MET A 105 0.96 -12.90 14.71
N MET A 106 1.25 -12.28 15.86
CA MET A 106 1.86 -12.95 17.01
C MET A 106 0.84 -13.61 17.95
N GLY A 107 -0.41 -13.17 17.92
CA GLY A 107 -1.46 -13.65 18.81
C GLY A 107 -1.60 -12.85 20.11
N PRO A 108 -2.60 -13.19 20.95
CA PRO A 108 -2.93 -12.41 22.14
C PRO A 108 -1.80 -12.44 23.18
N GLY A 109 -1.38 -11.26 23.67
CA GLY A 109 -0.42 -11.12 24.77
C GLY A 109 1.05 -10.98 24.37
N GLU A 110 1.36 -11.01 23.07
CA GLU A 110 2.72 -10.80 22.55
C GLU A 110 2.92 -9.45 21.84
N ALA A 111 1.89 -8.59 21.78
CA ALA A 111 2.01 -7.26 21.20
C ALA A 111 2.97 -6.39 22.00
N THR A 112 3.90 -5.73 21.30
CA THR A 112 5.00 -4.97 21.88
C THR A 112 4.80 -3.46 21.77
N ALA A 113 3.93 -2.99 20.86
CA ALA A 113 3.62 -1.58 20.69
C ALA A 113 2.96 -0.98 21.96
N ILE A 114 3.69 -0.09 22.63
CA ILE A 114 3.21 0.66 23.78
C ILE A 114 2.26 1.76 23.27
N THR A 115 1.00 1.72 23.70
CA THR A 115 0.00 2.74 23.41
C THR A 115 0.33 4.04 24.14
N GLN A 116 1.10 4.95 23.52
CA GLN A 116 1.20 6.32 24.01
C GLN A 116 0.00 7.14 23.53
N SER A 117 -1.06 7.13 24.34
CA SER A 117 -2.25 7.96 24.20
C SER A 117 -2.06 9.29 24.92
N THR A 118 -1.33 10.24 24.35
CA THR A 118 -1.47 11.67 24.70
C THR A 118 -0.86 12.49 23.57
N GLY A 119 -1.54 13.55 23.11
CA GLY A 119 -1.13 14.44 22.01
C GLY A 119 0.14 15.26 22.24
N ARG A 120 1.21 14.64 22.72
CA ARG A 120 2.60 15.10 22.66
C ARG A 120 3.37 14.06 21.85
N GLU A 121 4.39 14.51 21.12
CA GLU A 121 5.21 13.67 20.24
C GLU A 121 5.70 12.39 20.93
N GLY A 122 5.05 11.27 20.61
CA GLY A 122 5.29 9.98 21.27
C GLY A 122 6.39 9.14 20.61
N THR A 123 6.52 9.20 19.29
CA THR A 123 7.53 8.41 18.55
C THR A 123 8.76 9.29 18.29
N ILE A 124 9.71 9.27 19.23
CA ILE A 124 10.99 10.02 19.12
C ILE A 124 12.08 9.14 18.46
N HIS A 125 11.93 7.82 18.51
CA HIS A 125 12.85 6.84 17.94
C HIS A 125 12.20 6.08 16.77
N LEU A 126 13.00 5.66 15.80
CA LEU A 126 12.59 4.65 14.83
C LEU A 126 12.50 3.29 15.55
N GLU A 127 11.32 2.70 15.62
CA GLU A 127 11.10 1.43 16.31
C GLU A 127 10.79 0.31 15.32
N GLU A 128 11.31 -0.90 15.58
CA GLU A 128 11.07 -2.08 14.75
C GLU A 128 10.02 -2.98 15.38
N PHE A 129 9.05 -3.40 14.56
CA PHE A 129 7.99 -4.33 14.94
C PHE A 129 7.97 -5.53 14.00
N LEU A 130 7.31 -6.61 14.44
CA LEU A 130 7.21 -7.87 13.68
C LEU A 130 8.57 -8.57 13.45
N THR A 131 9.55 -8.35 14.34
CA THR A 131 10.93 -8.88 14.23
C THR A 131 11.06 -10.41 14.27
N LYS A 132 9.98 -11.14 14.61
CA LYS A 132 9.91 -12.60 14.55
C LYS A 132 9.74 -13.15 13.11
N PHE A 133 9.41 -12.29 12.15
CA PHE A 133 9.16 -12.65 10.76
C PHE A 133 10.26 -12.11 9.85
N ASN A 134 10.34 -12.65 8.61
CA ASN A 134 11.31 -12.20 7.60
C ASN A 134 10.96 -10.83 6.97
N PHE A 135 10.12 -10.05 7.64
CA PHE A 135 9.78 -8.67 7.30
C PHE A 135 9.57 -7.87 8.59
N ARG A 136 9.86 -6.57 8.55
CA ARG A 136 9.81 -5.67 9.70
C ARG A 136 9.01 -4.43 9.36
N LEU A 137 8.19 -3.97 10.29
CA LEU A 137 7.60 -2.64 10.22
C LEU A 137 8.50 -1.68 11.00
N ILE A 138 8.82 -0.55 10.38
CA ILE A 138 9.62 0.50 10.99
C ILE A 138 8.71 1.70 11.22
N ASP A 139 8.34 1.95 12.48
CA ASP A 139 7.51 3.10 12.84
C ASP A 139 8.35 4.38 12.80
N THR A 140 7.89 5.36 12.02
CA THR A 140 8.57 6.66 11.90
C THR A 140 7.87 7.71 12.75
N ARG A 141 8.60 8.74 13.19
CA ARG A 141 8.00 9.91 13.86
C ARG A 141 6.89 10.50 12.99
N GLY A 142 5.82 10.97 13.63
CA GLY A 142 4.73 11.66 12.92
C GLY A 142 5.17 13.01 12.37
N TYR A 143 4.65 13.37 11.20
CA TYR A 143 4.92 14.66 10.56
C TYR A 143 3.77 15.63 10.80
N PHE A 144 4.08 16.83 11.32
CA PHE A 144 3.09 17.88 11.51
C PHE A 144 3.00 18.77 10.28
N ASP A 145 4.16 19.20 9.78
CA ASP A 145 4.31 19.96 8.54
C ASP A 145 5.02 19.13 7.48
N LEU A 146 4.42 19.07 6.29
CA LEU A 146 4.94 18.37 5.13
C LEU A 146 5.77 19.36 4.30
N ASP A 147 6.84 19.88 4.88
CA ASP A 147 7.75 20.84 4.24
C ASP A 147 8.97 20.14 3.60
N GLU A 148 9.96 20.91 3.16
CA GLU A 148 11.20 20.36 2.57
C GLU A 148 12.03 19.54 3.58
N GLY A 149 11.96 19.87 4.87
CA GLY A 149 12.69 19.16 5.94
C GLY A 149 12.21 17.72 6.09
N TRP A 150 10.89 17.51 6.06
CA TRP A 150 10.27 16.19 6.02
C TRP A 150 10.76 15.34 4.84
N SER A 151 10.85 15.91 3.65
CA SER A 151 11.30 15.18 2.46
C SER A 151 12.74 14.66 2.60
N GLN A 152 13.62 15.39 3.28
CA GLN A 152 15.00 14.96 3.52
C GLN A 152 15.09 13.92 4.65
N GLU A 153 14.32 14.09 5.72
CA GLU A 153 14.22 13.11 6.80
C GLU A 153 13.79 11.74 6.25
N LEU A 154 12.72 11.70 5.45
CA LEU A 154 12.24 10.47 4.82
C LEU A 154 13.31 9.83 3.94
N LYS A 155 14.02 10.61 3.11
CA LYS A 155 15.13 10.08 2.29
C LYS A 155 16.22 9.44 3.13
N ASN A 156 16.57 10.06 4.26
CA ASN A 156 17.59 9.54 5.16
C ASN A 156 17.13 8.25 5.85
N ILE A 157 15.84 8.11 6.18
CA ILE A 157 15.25 6.87 6.68
C ILE A 157 15.28 5.80 5.58
N LEU A 158 14.80 6.11 4.38
CA LEU A 158 14.70 5.15 3.26
C LEU A 158 16.07 4.58 2.86
N THR A 159 17.11 5.41 2.89
CA THR A 159 18.49 5.01 2.59
C THR A 159 19.24 4.37 3.76
N GLY A 160 18.61 4.27 4.94
CA GLY A 160 19.22 3.73 6.16
C GLY A 160 20.32 4.61 6.77
N LYS A 161 20.40 5.88 6.36
CA LYS A 161 21.29 6.88 7.00
C LYS A 161 20.88 7.17 8.44
N ILE A 162 19.56 7.16 8.68
CA ILE A 162 18.96 7.09 10.02
C ILE A 162 18.53 5.64 10.24
N ARG A 163 19.00 5.04 11.34
CA ARG A 163 18.76 3.64 11.69
C ARG A 163 17.65 3.50 12.75
N PRO A 164 16.96 2.36 12.79
CA PRO A 164 16.15 1.98 13.93
C PRO A 164 16.93 2.09 15.25
N GLY A 165 16.28 2.61 16.29
CA GLY A 165 16.88 2.96 17.58
C GLY A 165 17.54 4.34 17.63
N GLN A 166 17.67 5.07 16.53
CA GLN A 166 18.15 6.46 16.54
C GLN A 166 17.00 7.44 16.76
N THR A 167 17.28 8.50 17.53
CA THR A 167 16.38 9.64 17.70
C THR A 167 16.28 10.42 16.39
N ILE A 168 15.08 10.89 16.05
CA ILE A 168 14.90 11.88 14.98
C ILE A 168 14.85 13.25 15.64
N GLU A 169 15.91 14.04 15.51
CA GLU A 169 15.96 15.42 16.05
C GLU A 169 15.35 16.41 15.06
N ARG A 170 14.50 17.30 15.56
CA ARG A 170 14.01 18.48 14.83
C ARG A 170 14.51 19.73 15.53
N GLU A 171 14.73 20.81 14.78
CA GLU A 171 15.18 22.10 15.34
C GLU A 171 14.25 22.67 16.43
N THR A 172 13.01 22.18 16.49
CA THR A 172 12.01 22.53 17.50
C THR A 172 12.17 21.77 18.82
N ASP A 173 13.02 20.76 18.88
CA ASP A 173 13.24 19.95 20.08
C ASP A 173 14.23 20.68 21.01
N ASP A 174 13.84 20.95 22.27
CA ASP A 174 14.75 21.51 23.27
C ASP A 174 15.98 20.58 23.42
N THR A 175 17.15 21.10 23.03
CA THR A 175 18.45 20.43 22.79
C THR A 175 19.10 19.74 24.01
N ALA A 176 18.34 19.41 25.05
CA ALA A 176 18.87 18.98 26.34
C ALA A 176 18.96 17.46 26.56
N LEU A 177 18.46 16.60 25.67
CA LEU A 177 18.25 15.18 26.00
C LEU A 177 18.75 14.12 25.00
N ALA A 178 19.46 14.45 23.92
CA ALA A 178 19.90 13.44 22.95
C ALA A 178 21.43 13.24 22.93
N PRO A 179 21.93 11.98 23.00
CA PRO A 179 23.33 11.69 22.70
C PRO A 179 23.62 11.97 21.22
N GLU A 180 24.82 12.50 20.95
CA GLU A 180 25.28 12.93 19.61
C GLU A 180 24.92 11.93 18.50
N GLN A 181 24.16 12.41 17.51
CA GLN A 181 23.84 11.62 16.33
C GLN A 181 25.06 11.53 15.42
N HIS A 182 25.45 10.31 15.08
CA HIS A 182 26.26 10.07 13.90
C HIS A 182 25.37 9.43 12.85
N MET A 183 24.70 10.27 12.05
CA MET A 183 24.15 9.84 10.76
C MET A 183 25.27 9.17 9.98
N ARG A 184 24.95 8.08 9.26
CA ARG A 184 25.96 7.49 8.38
C ARG A 184 26.33 8.52 7.30
N PRO A 185 27.63 8.69 6.99
CA PRO A 185 28.04 9.57 5.90
C PRO A 185 27.47 9.09 4.56
N ASP A 186 27.42 7.77 4.38
CA ASP A 186 26.96 7.07 3.18
C ASP A 186 25.67 6.30 3.43
N GLU A 187 25.01 5.88 2.34
CA GLU A 187 23.84 5.00 2.41
C GLU A 187 24.18 3.67 3.08
N ALA A 188 23.19 3.07 3.75
CA ALA A 188 23.36 1.76 4.36
C ALA A 188 23.52 0.67 3.28
N PRO A 189 24.13 -0.49 3.61
CA PRO A 189 24.08 -1.67 2.76
C PRO A 189 22.66 -1.97 2.31
N PHE A 190 22.49 -2.46 1.08
CA PHE A 190 21.17 -2.58 0.46
C PHE A 190 20.16 -3.35 1.31
N GLY A 191 20.56 -4.45 1.97
CA GLY A 191 19.69 -5.23 2.86
C GLY A 191 19.29 -4.52 4.16
N GLU A 192 19.96 -3.45 4.55
CA GLU A 192 19.59 -2.60 5.70
C GLU A 192 18.68 -1.43 5.30
N GLN A 193 18.51 -1.16 4.00
CA GLN A 193 17.66 -0.06 3.53
C GLN A 193 16.17 -0.39 3.71
N ILE A 194 15.32 0.62 3.56
CA ILE A 194 13.88 0.38 3.45
C ILE A 194 13.58 -0.21 2.07
N HIS A 195 12.74 -1.23 2.04
CA HIS A 195 12.34 -1.91 0.81
C HIS A 195 10.88 -1.61 0.46
N GLY A 196 10.01 -1.40 1.46
CA GLY A 196 8.59 -1.09 1.28
C GLY A 196 8.17 0.17 2.04
N VAL A 197 7.06 0.79 1.61
CA VAL A 197 6.50 1.97 2.27
C VAL A 197 4.99 1.80 2.42
N ILE A 198 4.49 1.98 3.64
CA ILE A 198 3.07 2.08 3.96
C ILE A 198 2.79 3.54 4.36
N CYS A 199 1.90 4.21 3.63
CA CYS A 199 1.43 5.55 3.97
C CYS A 199 0.12 5.46 4.74
N VAL A 200 0.14 5.81 6.02
CA VAL A 200 -1.02 5.76 6.91
C VAL A 200 -1.61 7.17 7.09
N MET A 201 -2.89 7.33 6.82
CA MET A 201 -3.66 8.57 6.93
C MET A 201 -4.98 8.34 7.67
N VAL A 202 -5.61 9.41 8.15
CA VAL A 202 -6.93 9.33 8.83
C VAL A 202 -8.03 9.87 7.91
N ASP A 203 -9.22 9.27 7.97
CA ASP A 203 -10.40 9.59 7.16
C ASP A 203 -10.87 11.04 7.29
N LYS A 204 -10.71 11.65 8.47
CA LYS A 204 -11.11 13.02 8.78
C LYS A 204 -9.94 14.00 8.85
N ASP A 205 -8.79 13.67 8.28
CA ASP A 205 -7.66 14.62 8.32
C ASP A 205 -8.02 15.89 7.52
N PRO A 206 -8.07 17.08 8.15
CA PRO A 206 -8.42 18.33 7.47
C PRO A 206 -7.41 18.72 6.38
N ARG A 207 -6.26 18.04 6.32
CA ARG A 207 -5.21 18.21 5.32
C ARG A 207 -5.33 17.24 4.14
N LEU A 208 -6.34 16.36 4.08
CA LEU A 208 -6.51 15.36 3.01
C LEU A 208 -6.45 16.00 1.62
N GLU A 209 -7.18 17.09 1.43
CA GLU A 209 -7.18 17.89 0.20
C GLU A 209 -5.81 18.50 -0.14
N GLN A 210 -5.03 18.81 0.89
CA GLN A 210 -3.69 19.39 0.73
C GLN A 210 -2.62 18.31 0.48
N TYR A 211 -2.90 17.03 0.76
CA TYR A 211 -1.92 15.96 0.59
C TYR A 211 -1.56 15.71 -0.87
N LYS A 212 -2.48 15.91 -1.82
CA LYS A 212 -2.15 15.83 -3.25
C LYS A 212 -0.99 16.76 -3.63
N THR A 213 -0.97 17.96 -3.05
CA THR A 213 0.10 18.94 -3.30
C THR A 213 1.32 18.68 -2.43
N ARG A 214 1.10 18.46 -1.12
CA ARG A 214 2.19 18.33 -0.14
C ARG A 214 2.98 17.03 -0.28
N MET A 215 2.36 15.95 -0.73
CA MET A 215 3.05 14.67 -0.96
C MET A 215 3.69 14.57 -2.34
N LYS A 216 3.54 15.59 -3.21
CA LYS A 216 4.01 15.51 -4.59
C LYS A 216 5.50 15.20 -4.71
N SER A 217 6.36 15.89 -3.97
CA SER A 217 7.82 15.67 -3.97
C SER A 217 8.19 14.26 -3.54
N ILE A 218 7.49 13.72 -2.53
CA ILE A 218 7.71 12.37 -2.01
C ILE A 218 7.21 11.33 -2.99
N LYS A 219 6.01 11.52 -3.54
CA LYS A 219 5.45 10.65 -4.58
C LYS A 219 6.39 10.57 -5.78
N GLU A 220 6.92 11.70 -6.22
CA GLU A 220 7.92 11.77 -7.30
C GLU A 220 9.19 11.02 -6.93
N TYR A 221 9.75 11.27 -5.73
CA TYR A 221 10.94 10.56 -5.25
C TYR A 221 10.73 9.05 -5.13
N LEU A 222 9.65 8.59 -4.50
CA LEU A 222 9.31 7.18 -4.33
C LEU A 222 9.22 6.49 -5.70
N ARG A 223 8.51 7.11 -6.65
CA ARG A 223 8.40 6.63 -8.03
C ARG A 223 9.75 6.56 -8.74
N GLU A 224 10.57 7.60 -8.63
CA GLU A 224 11.91 7.64 -9.24
C GLU A 224 12.81 6.52 -8.70
N GLN A 225 12.76 6.27 -7.39
CA GLN A 225 13.51 5.19 -6.76
C GLN A 225 12.93 3.79 -7.04
N GLY A 226 11.68 3.70 -7.54
CA GLY A 226 11.02 2.45 -7.87
C GLY A 226 10.17 1.85 -6.73
N TYR A 227 9.87 2.63 -5.69
CA TYR A 227 8.93 2.23 -4.65
C TYR A 227 7.49 2.24 -5.18
N SER A 228 6.70 1.29 -4.71
CA SER A 228 5.24 1.29 -4.88
C SER A 228 4.59 1.39 -3.50
N PRO A 229 4.24 2.59 -3.02
CA PRO A 229 3.68 2.76 -1.68
C PRO A 229 2.30 2.09 -1.59
N VAL A 230 2.00 1.54 -0.41
CA VAL A 230 0.67 1.02 -0.03
C VAL A 230 -0.01 2.07 0.83
N ALA A 231 -1.28 2.39 0.55
CA ALA A 231 -2.02 3.36 1.31
C ALA A 231 -2.93 2.67 2.34
N ALA A 232 -2.88 3.13 3.58
CA ALA A 232 -3.70 2.65 4.68
C ALA A 232 -4.54 3.82 5.22
N LEU A 233 -5.86 3.69 5.17
CA LEU A 233 -6.81 4.70 5.62
C LEU A 233 -7.42 4.29 6.97
N ALA A 234 -7.05 5.01 8.02
CA ALA A 234 -7.48 4.79 9.38
C ALA A 234 -8.80 5.53 9.65
N PHE A 235 -9.86 4.80 9.98
CA PHE A 235 -11.15 5.36 10.36
C PHE A 235 -11.25 5.54 11.86
N GLU A 236 -11.58 6.74 12.31
CA GLU A 236 -11.86 6.99 13.74
C GLU A 236 -13.26 6.54 14.16
N ASP A 237 -14.18 6.44 13.20
CA ASP A 237 -15.58 6.11 13.43
C ASP A 237 -15.95 4.80 12.69
N GLU A 238 -16.56 3.86 13.42
CA GLU A 238 -16.93 2.54 12.89
C GLU A 238 -18.11 2.62 11.91
N ASP A 239 -19.02 3.59 12.07
CA ASP A 239 -20.13 3.79 11.15
C ASP A 239 -19.62 4.36 9.82
N ASP A 240 -18.64 5.26 9.87
CA ASP A 240 -17.95 5.78 8.68
C ASP A 240 -17.15 4.69 7.95
N PHE A 241 -16.58 3.73 8.68
CA PHE A 241 -15.92 2.57 8.08
C PHE A 241 -16.91 1.63 7.37
N LYS A 242 -18.14 1.52 7.86
CA LYS A 242 -19.20 0.68 7.29
C LYS A 242 -19.93 1.34 6.11
N ASP A 243 -19.83 2.65 5.98
CA ASP A 243 -20.35 3.39 4.82
C ASP A 243 -19.43 3.17 3.60
N GLU A 244 -19.84 2.28 2.70
CA GLU A 244 -19.05 1.91 1.52
C GLU A 244 -18.82 3.09 0.55
N ASP A 245 -19.79 3.99 0.41
CA ASP A 245 -19.68 5.13 -0.51
C ASP A 245 -18.70 6.16 0.04
N LYS A 246 -18.84 6.54 1.30
CA LYS A 246 -17.90 7.44 1.97
C LYS A 246 -16.48 6.85 1.99
N ARG A 247 -16.36 5.56 2.25
CA ARG A 247 -15.08 4.86 2.25
C ARG A 247 -14.42 4.89 0.88
N ARG A 248 -15.18 4.63 -0.19
CA ARG A 248 -14.66 4.68 -1.57
C ARG A 248 -14.16 6.08 -1.92
N ASP A 249 -14.93 7.12 -1.63
CA ASP A 249 -14.59 8.49 -2.00
C ASP A 249 -13.27 8.94 -1.34
N VAL A 250 -13.12 8.69 -0.04
CA VAL A 250 -11.90 9.02 0.70
C VAL A 250 -10.70 8.18 0.24
N MET A 251 -10.92 6.92 -0.12
CA MET A 251 -9.87 6.06 -0.68
C MET A 251 -9.36 6.55 -2.04
N GLU A 252 -10.24 7.06 -2.91
CA GLU A 252 -9.84 7.63 -4.20
C GLU A 252 -8.96 8.87 -4.01
N GLU A 253 -9.33 9.74 -3.07
CA GLU A 253 -8.53 10.92 -2.72
C GLU A 253 -7.15 10.55 -2.17
N LEU A 254 -7.12 9.57 -1.26
CA LEU A 254 -5.88 9.07 -0.66
C LEU A 254 -4.97 8.41 -1.72
N SER A 255 -5.53 7.55 -2.57
CA SER A 255 -4.83 6.90 -3.68
C SER A 255 -4.16 7.93 -4.58
N ALA A 256 -4.89 8.98 -4.96
CA ALA A 256 -4.35 10.06 -5.77
C ALA A 256 -3.18 10.79 -5.07
N ALA A 257 -3.31 11.07 -3.77
CA ALA A 257 -2.31 11.77 -2.98
C ALA A 257 -1.02 10.98 -2.78
N VAL A 258 -1.13 9.71 -2.36
CA VAL A 258 0.01 8.82 -2.10
C VAL A 258 0.66 8.35 -3.40
N GLY A 259 -0.11 8.28 -4.50
CA GLY A 259 0.35 7.65 -5.73
C GLY A 259 0.31 6.13 -5.69
N SER A 260 -0.49 5.56 -4.78
CA SER A 260 -0.83 4.14 -4.79
C SER A 260 -2.01 3.91 -5.75
N PRO A 261 -2.03 2.80 -6.50
CA PRO A 261 -3.25 2.32 -7.15
C PRO A 261 -4.39 2.13 -6.14
N ILE A 262 -5.64 2.26 -6.58
CA ILE A 262 -6.82 2.14 -5.69
C ILE A 262 -6.93 0.74 -5.07
N ASP A 263 -6.51 -0.30 -5.80
CA ASP A 263 -6.41 -1.70 -5.34
C ASP A 263 -5.26 -1.94 -4.36
N LYS A 264 -4.46 -0.92 -4.06
CA LYS A 264 -3.44 -0.91 -2.99
C LYS A 264 -3.74 0.13 -1.92
N THR A 265 -5.00 0.52 -1.80
CA THR A 265 -5.50 1.43 -0.78
C THR A 265 -6.50 0.66 0.07
N PHE A 266 -6.28 0.62 1.37
CA PHE A 266 -7.03 -0.25 2.26
C PHE A 266 -7.53 0.51 3.49
N PRO A 267 -8.82 0.38 3.85
CA PRO A 267 -9.37 0.99 5.03
C PRO A 267 -9.21 0.09 6.26
N PHE A 268 -8.98 0.66 7.44
CA PHE A 268 -8.99 -0.09 8.71
C PHE A 268 -9.50 0.80 9.84
N ILE A 269 -9.99 0.20 10.92
CA ILE A 269 -10.49 0.91 12.10
C ILE A 269 -9.31 1.28 13.00
N ASN A 270 -9.23 2.56 13.34
CA ASN A 270 -8.31 3.06 14.35
C ASN A 270 -8.86 2.76 15.75
N HIS A 271 -8.54 1.58 16.29
CA HIS A 271 -9.01 1.13 17.60
C HIS A 271 -8.56 2.04 18.76
N LEU A 272 -7.39 2.69 18.64
CA LEU A 272 -6.91 3.64 19.64
C LEU A 272 -7.73 4.94 19.70
N ALA A 273 -8.20 5.44 18.55
CA ALA A 273 -9.02 6.64 18.48
C ALA A 273 -10.51 6.35 18.76
N SER A 274 -11.01 5.22 18.25
CA SER A 274 -12.42 4.80 18.42
C SER A 274 -12.73 4.20 19.79
N GLY A 275 -11.71 3.86 20.59
CA GLY A 275 -11.89 3.14 21.87
C GLY A 275 -12.51 1.74 21.70
N SER A 276 -12.46 1.20 20.47
CA SER A 276 -13.08 -0.09 20.12
C SER A 276 -12.10 -1.24 20.33
N ASP A 277 -12.61 -2.43 20.71
CA ASP A 277 -11.76 -3.61 20.79
C ASP A 277 -11.31 -4.03 19.38
N ILE A 278 -10.02 -4.34 19.23
CA ILE A 278 -9.40 -4.80 17.97
C ILE A 278 -10.13 -6.00 17.32
N LYS A 279 -10.91 -6.73 18.11
CA LYS A 279 -11.68 -7.91 17.68
C LYS A 279 -13.05 -7.62 17.08
N LYS A 280 -13.48 -6.35 16.99
CA LYS A 280 -14.89 -6.04 16.64
C LYS A 280 -15.21 -6.19 15.16
N ASP A 281 -14.26 -5.89 14.27
CA ASP A 281 -14.52 -5.92 12.83
C ASP A 281 -13.53 -6.82 12.06
N PRO A 282 -13.96 -8.02 11.62
CA PRO A 282 -13.12 -8.95 10.87
C PRO A 282 -12.65 -8.42 9.51
N GLU A 283 -13.37 -7.47 8.90
CA GLU A 283 -12.98 -6.86 7.63
C GLU A 283 -11.82 -5.88 7.83
N SER A 284 -11.87 -5.04 8.87
CA SER A 284 -10.75 -4.19 9.30
C SER A 284 -9.47 -5.01 9.57
N VAL A 285 -9.61 -6.12 10.30
CA VAL A 285 -8.48 -7.02 10.58
C VAL A 285 -7.92 -7.67 9.31
N LEU A 286 -8.80 -8.12 8.41
CA LEU A 286 -8.40 -8.65 7.11
C LEU A 286 -7.64 -7.60 6.29
N ASN A 287 -8.15 -6.37 6.23
CA ASN A 287 -7.52 -5.28 5.51
C ASN A 287 -6.11 -4.96 6.05
N VAL A 288 -5.88 -5.08 7.36
CA VAL A 288 -4.53 -4.94 7.94
C VAL A 288 -3.58 -6.03 7.42
N LEU A 289 -4.02 -7.28 7.31
CA LEU A 289 -3.22 -8.34 6.71
C LEU A 289 -3.00 -8.13 5.21
N ASP A 290 -4.01 -7.68 4.47
CA ASP A 290 -3.88 -7.34 3.05
C ASP A 290 -2.88 -6.20 2.83
N ILE A 291 -2.85 -5.20 3.72
CA ILE A 291 -1.83 -4.14 3.71
C ILE A 291 -0.43 -4.75 3.88
N LEU A 292 -0.23 -5.65 4.86
CA LEU A 292 1.06 -6.30 5.08
C LEU A 292 1.50 -7.13 3.87
N ASP A 293 0.60 -7.98 3.34
CA ASP A 293 0.89 -8.84 2.19
C ASP A 293 1.22 -8.04 0.93
N THR A 294 0.45 -6.98 0.69
CA THR A 294 0.67 -6.05 -0.41
C THR A 294 1.99 -5.31 -0.24
N ALA A 295 2.33 -4.87 0.98
CA ALA A 295 3.57 -4.15 1.26
C ALA A 295 4.80 -5.03 1.10
N VAL A 296 4.76 -6.29 1.56
CA VAL A 296 5.83 -7.29 1.33
C VAL A 296 6.01 -7.54 -0.16
N THR A 297 4.91 -7.71 -0.90
CA THR A 297 4.96 -7.91 -2.35
C THR A 297 5.51 -6.67 -3.08
N ALA A 298 5.12 -5.48 -2.66
CA ALA A 298 5.62 -4.22 -3.20
C ALA A 298 7.12 -4.02 -2.91
N ALA A 299 7.58 -4.45 -1.74
CA ALA A 299 8.99 -4.40 -1.37
C ALA A 299 9.85 -5.33 -2.23
N GLU A 300 9.38 -6.54 -2.55
CA GLU A 300 10.07 -7.40 -3.49
C GLU A 300 10.13 -6.80 -4.91
N LYS A 301 9.07 -6.09 -5.33
CA LYS A 301 9.09 -5.37 -6.62
C LYS A 301 10.16 -4.29 -6.62
N PHE A 302 10.26 -3.51 -5.53
CA PHE A 302 11.33 -2.52 -5.37
C PHE A 302 12.72 -3.18 -5.44
N ILE A 303 12.92 -4.29 -4.72
CA ILE A 303 14.19 -5.04 -4.75
C ILE A 303 14.52 -5.48 -6.18
N LYS A 304 13.57 -6.10 -6.88
CA LYS A 304 13.73 -6.53 -8.27
C LYS A 304 14.18 -5.36 -9.16
N VAL A 305 13.47 -4.23 -9.09
CA VAL A 305 13.76 -3.03 -9.89
C VAL A 305 15.17 -2.50 -9.58
N ARG A 306 15.56 -2.43 -8.31
CA ARG A 306 16.90 -1.94 -7.92
C ARG A 306 18.02 -2.87 -8.39
N LEU A 307 17.87 -4.18 -8.19
CA LEU A 307 18.87 -5.18 -8.61
C LEU A 307 18.98 -5.25 -10.14
N GLN A 308 17.86 -5.13 -10.87
CA GLN A 308 17.86 -5.00 -12.33
C GLN A 308 18.62 -3.75 -12.76
N ARG A 309 18.28 -2.57 -12.23
CA ARG A 309 18.97 -1.31 -12.56
C ARG A 309 20.47 -1.38 -12.29
N GLU A 310 20.89 -2.01 -11.20
CA GLU A 310 22.31 -2.20 -10.87
C GLU A 310 22.99 -3.14 -11.87
N LYS A 311 22.40 -4.31 -12.13
CA LYS A 311 22.91 -5.27 -13.12
C LYS A 311 23.10 -4.60 -14.49
N TYR A 312 22.08 -3.89 -14.95
CA TYR A 312 22.14 -3.15 -16.21
C TYR A 312 23.17 -2.03 -16.16
N SER A 313 23.30 -1.29 -15.05
CA SER A 313 24.36 -0.28 -14.90
C SER A 313 25.76 -0.87 -15.04
N ARG A 314 26.00 -2.06 -14.47
CA ARG A 314 27.28 -2.75 -14.59
C ARG A 314 27.52 -3.24 -16.01
N GLU A 315 26.53 -3.87 -16.64
CA GLU A 315 26.63 -4.29 -18.04
C GLU A 315 26.90 -3.11 -18.99
N ARG A 316 26.32 -1.93 -18.72
CA ARG A 316 26.59 -0.70 -19.47
C ARG A 316 28.04 -0.25 -19.36
N GLN A 317 28.61 -0.33 -18.15
CA GLN A 317 30.02 0.00 -17.91
C GLN A 317 30.96 -1.01 -18.57
N GLU A 318 30.57 -2.28 -18.64
CA GLU A 318 31.36 -3.36 -19.24
C GLU A 318 31.27 -3.40 -20.78
N LYS A 319 30.10 -3.11 -21.36
CA LYS A 319 29.86 -3.17 -22.83
C LYS A 319 30.31 -1.90 -23.57
N GLY A 320 30.63 -0.81 -22.86
CA GLY A 320 31.01 0.47 -23.48
C GLY A 320 29.83 1.21 -24.14
N ALA A 321 30.11 2.40 -24.70
CA ALA A 321 29.12 3.38 -25.19
C ALA A 321 28.43 3.00 -26.52
N GLY A 322 27.81 1.83 -26.60
CA GLY A 322 26.93 1.43 -27.71
C GLY A 322 25.45 1.79 -27.43
N PRO A 323 24.58 1.87 -28.45
CA PRO A 323 23.16 2.20 -28.28
C PRO A 323 22.39 1.21 -27.39
N GLU A 324 22.86 -0.04 -27.30
CA GLU A 324 22.30 -1.08 -26.42
C GLU A 324 22.57 -0.83 -24.92
N SER A 325 23.49 0.09 -24.62
CA SER A 325 23.79 0.53 -23.26
C SER A 325 22.98 1.78 -22.85
N GLN A 326 22.10 2.29 -23.70
CA GLN A 326 21.30 3.47 -23.39
C GLN A 326 20.07 3.10 -22.53
N SER A 327 19.65 3.98 -21.62
CA SER A 327 18.36 3.81 -20.96
C SER A 327 17.22 3.95 -21.97
N VAL A 328 16.10 3.27 -21.76
CA VAL A 328 14.94 3.42 -22.65
C VAL A 328 14.46 4.87 -22.65
N SER A 329 14.48 5.54 -21.50
CA SER A 329 14.13 6.97 -21.43
C SER A 329 15.01 7.83 -22.33
N ASP A 330 16.33 7.69 -22.25
CA ASP A 330 17.25 8.50 -23.05
C ASP A 330 17.17 8.15 -24.54
N PHE A 331 17.00 6.86 -24.86
CA PHE A 331 16.83 6.36 -26.22
C PHE A 331 15.54 6.92 -26.85
N ILE A 332 14.42 6.82 -26.15
CA ILE A 332 13.13 7.35 -26.59
C ILE A 332 13.17 8.87 -26.68
N GLN A 333 13.83 9.59 -25.76
CA GLN A 333 14.03 11.03 -25.88
C GLN A 333 14.88 11.42 -27.10
N THR A 334 15.93 10.65 -27.39
CA THR A 334 16.81 10.88 -28.55
C THR A 334 16.05 10.71 -29.85
N ILE A 335 15.29 9.61 -29.97
CA ILE A 335 14.43 9.32 -31.12
C ILE A 335 13.30 10.34 -31.24
N GLY A 336 12.65 10.67 -30.13
CA GLY A 336 11.57 11.64 -30.09
C GLY A 336 12.01 13.01 -30.59
N LYS A 337 13.20 13.47 -30.20
CA LYS A 337 13.81 14.70 -30.74
C LYS A 337 14.09 14.60 -32.24
N ALA A 338 14.65 13.48 -32.71
CA ALA A 338 14.96 13.29 -34.13
C ALA A 338 13.71 13.24 -35.03
N HIS A 339 12.56 12.82 -34.47
CA HIS A 339 11.29 12.67 -35.20
C HIS A 339 10.22 13.70 -34.80
N ASN A 340 10.59 14.79 -34.12
CA ASN A 340 9.69 15.85 -33.66
C ASN A 340 8.46 15.34 -32.89
N TRP A 341 8.65 14.36 -32.00
CA TRP A 341 7.61 13.96 -31.07
C TRP A 341 7.46 15.00 -29.95
N ASP A 342 6.23 15.30 -29.58
CA ASP A 342 5.95 16.16 -28.44
C ASP A 342 6.32 15.46 -27.12
N LYS A 343 6.53 16.27 -26.08
CA LYS A 343 6.96 15.77 -24.78
C LYS A 343 5.95 14.82 -24.14
N SER A 344 4.64 15.11 -24.26
CA SER A 344 3.60 14.24 -23.69
C SER A 344 3.67 12.85 -24.29
N ARG A 345 3.89 12.77 -25.60
CA ARG A 345 4.02 11.50 -26.33
C ARG A 345 5.27 10.72 -25.92
N ILE A 346 6.38 11.40 -25.69
CA ILE A 346 7.63 10.78 -25.18
C ILE A 346 7.39 10.24 -23.78
N ASP A 347 6.82 11.05 -22.88
CA ASP A 347 6.59 10.68 -21.48
C ASP A 347 5.62 9.49 -21.37
N SER A 348 4.54 9.47 -22.15
CA SER A 348 3.59 8.34 -22.18
C SER A 348 4.21 7.04 -22.68
N LEU A 349 5.12 7.12 -23.66
CA LEU A 349 5.81 5.94 -24.18
C LEU A 349 6.83 5.40 -23.18
N VAL A 350 7.60 6.28 -22.53
CA VAL A 350 8.53 5.87 -21.46
C VAL A 350 7.75 5.26 -20.29
N GLN A 351 6.60 5.84 -19.92
CA GLN A 351 5.74 5.29 -18.89
C GLN A 351 5.22 3.90 -19.26
N LEU A 352 4.69 3.71 -20.47
CA LEU A 352 4.23 2.40 -20.96
C LEU A 352 5.34 1.33 -20.85
N LEU A 353 6.55 1.68 -21.26
CA LEU A 353 7.69 0.76 -21.20
C LEU A 353 8.10 0.46 -19.75
N ASN A 354 8.10 1.47 -18.88
CA ASN A 354 8.39 1.28 -17.46
C ASN A 354 7.32 0.44 -16.73
N ASP A 355 6.05 0.59 -17.12
CA ASP A 355 4.92 -0.20 -16.60
C ASP A 355 5.03 -1.68 -17.01
N ASP A 356 5.69 -1.95 -18.14
CA ASP A 356 6.05 -3.28 -18.63
C ASP A 356 7.43 -3.77 -18.12
N ASP A 357 8.03 -3.11 -17.11
CA ASP A 357 9.35 -3.40 -16.55
C ASP A 357 10.54 -3.25 -17.55
N ILE A 358 10.40 -2.41 -18.59
CA ILE A 358 11.42 -2.20 -19.64
C ILE A 358 12.14 -0.87 -19.44
N TYR A 359 13.39 -0.94 -18.96
CA TYR A 359 14.17 0.25 -18.57
C TYR A 359 15.36 0.58 -19.48
N ASP A 360 15.70 -0.30 -20.42
CA ASP A 360 16.86 -0.15 -21.33
C ASP A 360 16.58 -0.71 -22.74
N VAL A 361 17.43 -0.33 -23.69
CA VAL A 361 17.27 -0.65 -25.11
C VAL A 361 17.45 -2.15 -25.39
N SER A 362 18.28 -2.86 -24.63
CA SER A 362 18.49 -4.30 -24.78
C SER A 362 17.20 -5.06 -24.44
N THR A 363 16.60 -4.74 -23.29
CA THR A 363 15.34 -5.34 -22.84
C THR A 363 14.20 -4.98 -23.79
N LEU A 364 14.16 -3.74 -24.30
CA LEU A 364 13.19 -3.35 -25.32
C LEU A 364 13.34 -4.17 -26.62
N ARG A 365 14.58 -4.50 -27.01
CA ARG A 365 14.85 -5.33 -28.19
C ARG A 365 14.45 -6.77 -27.97
N GLU A 366 14.78 -7.35 -26.81
CA GLU A 366 14.42 -8.73 -26.45
C GLU A 366 12.91 -8.92 -26.32
N SER A 367 12.21 -7.94 -25.76
CA SER A 367 10.75 -7.97 -25.57
C SER A 367 9.99 -7.26 -26.69
N TRP A 368 10.63 -7.04 -27.84
CA TRP A 368 10.04 -6.24 -28.93
C TRP A 368 8.71 -6.81 -29.45
N ASP A 369 8.60 -8.13 -29.53
CA ASP A 369 7.39 -8.80 -30.04
C ASP A 369 6.19 -8.60 -29.09
N ASP A 370 6.44 -8.45 -27.78
CA ASP A 370 5.41 -8.21 -26.77
C ASP A 370 5.02 -6.73 -26.66
N VAL A 371 5.98 -5.84 -26.89
CA VAL A 371 5.80 -4.38 -26.81
C VAL A 371 5.17 -3.83 -28.08
N SER A 372 5.62 -4.29 -29.24
CA SER A 372 5.23 -3.71 -30.52
C SER A 372 3.70 -3.63 -30.72
N PRO A 373 2.88 -4.63 -30.32
CA PRO A 373 1.42 -4.59 -30.41
C PRO A 373 0.79 -3.38 -29.72
N LYS A 374 1.38 -2.91 -28.63
CA LYS A 374 0.87 -1.80 -27.78
C LYS A 374 1.19 -0.41 -28.37
N LEU A 375 2.04 -0.33 -29.39
CA LEU A 375 2.50 0.92 -30.00
C LEU A 375 1.71 1.30 -31.24
N THR A 376 1.55 2.62 -31.48
CA THR A 376 1.02 3.14 -32.75
C THR A 376 1.90 2.74 -33.93
N MET A 377 1.32 2.57 -35.12
CA MET A 377 2.08 2.17 -36.32
C MET A 377 3.29 3.06 -36.61
N GLY A 378 3.17 4.38 -36.40
CA GLY A 378 4.27 5.33 -36.60
C GLY A 378 5.42 5.12 -35.62
N MET A 379 5.12 4.94 -34.33
CA MET A 379 6.14 4.63 -33.30
C MET A 379 6.79 3.29 -33.56
N ARG A 380 5.99 2.27 -33.89
CA ARG A 380 6.49 0.93 -34.17
C ARG A 380 7.51 0.93 -35.30
N SER A 381 7.22 1.64 -36.40
CA SER A 381 8.14 1.74 -37.54
C SER A 381 9.47 2.40 -37.15
N VAL A 382 9.40 3.55 -36.47
CA VAL A 382 10.58 4.32 -36.07
C VAL A 382 11.46 3.54 -35.08
N LEU A 383 10.84 2.95 -34.06
CA LEU A 383 11.57 2.19 -33.03
C LEU A 383 12.14 0.90 -33.59
N LYS A 384 11.39 0.18 -34.45
CA LYS A 384 11.94 -1.01 -35.12
C LYS A 384 13.18 -0.66 -35.93
N GLN A 385 13.15 0.45 -36.67
CA GLN A 385 14.30 0.91 -37.44
C GLN A 385 15.48 1.26 -36.54
N ALA A 386 15.25 1.98 -35.44
CA ALA A 386 16.29 2.36 -34.50
C ALA A 386 16.88 1.18 -33.71
N LEU A 387 16.07 0.14 -33.44
CA LEU A 387 16.50 -1.10 -32.78
C LEU A 387 17.20 -2.08 -33.72
N SER A 388 17.10 -1.90 -35.05
CA SER A 388 17.73 -2.77 -36.06
C SER A 388 19.18 -2.39 -36.38
N VAL A 389 19.69 -1.30 -35.78
CA VAL A 389 21.04 -0.74 -36.00
C VAL A 389 22.01 -1.25 -34.96
#